data_AF-A0A426ZHX1-F1
#
_entry.id   AF-A0A426ZHX1-F1
#
_cell.length_a   1.000
_cell.length_b   1.000
_cell.length_c   1.000
_cell.angle_alpha   90.00
_cell.angle_beta   90.00
_cell.angle_gamma   90.00
#
_symmetry.space_group_name_H-M   'P 1'
#
loop_
_entity.id
_entity.type
_entity.pdbx_description
1 polymer ?
#
loop_
_entity_poly.entity_id
_entity_poly.type
_entity_poly.pdbx_seq_one_letter_code
_entity_poly.pdbx_strand_id
1 'polypeptide(L)'
;MEVLVHRGIYEAAKGIYEQFLPEIKEHLSRHGDRARLRFTGHSLGGSLCLLVGLMLLARGDVKLRHLLPVVTFGSPSVFCGGQRVLEKLGMDEGFVRSVMMHRDIVPRAFSCNYPNHVAHVLKRLNGAFRSHPCLNHQQKVLYSPLGQTYILQPDDKSSPFHPLLPPEAALYALDGQSDVGGSSPRGGTTASALRVFINSPHPLETLSDPRAYGSEGTILRDHDCSNYVKAINGLLRQHTKSARRRSRKQRRNLWWPRLSVPANGALPAHSCAAHHHPLLEKPSLLTDKVTTGF
;
A
#
# COMPACT_ATOMS: atom_id res chain seq x y z
N MET A 1 -0.01 -11.83 25.70
CA MET A 1 1.15 -12.24 24.85
C MET A 1 2.10 -11.06 24.70
N GLU A 2 3.40 -11.27 24.49
CA GLU A 2 4.36 -10.19 24.22
C GLU A 2 4.43 -9.88 22.71
N VAL A 3 4.86 -8.67 22.33
CA VAL A 3 5.13 -8.31 20.93
C VAL A 3 6.61 -8.54 20.66
N LEU A 4 6.94 -9.26 19.58
CA LEU A 4 8.34 -9.41 19.16
C LEU A 4 8.63 -8.55 17.93
N VAL A 5 9.87 -8.10 17.84
CA VAL A 5 10.41 -7.37 16.69
C VAL A 5 11.71 -8.01 16.22
N HIS A 6 12.00 -7.95 14.93
CA HIS A 6 13.27 -8.40 14.38
C HIS A 6 14.45 -7.65 15.03
N ARG A 7 15.27 -8.36 15.84
CA ARG A 7 16.36 -7.77 16.64
C ARG A 7 17.30 -6.89 15.82
N GLY A 8 17.85 -7.37 14.71
CA GLY A 8 18.82 -6.60 13.91
C GLY A 8 18.27 -5.25 13.42
N ILE A 9 17.03 -5.24 12.91
CA ILE A 9 16.37 -4.03 12.43
C ILE A 9 16.02 -3.10 13.59
N TYR A 10 15.60 -3.64 14.74
CA TYR A 10 15.36 -2.85 15.95
C TYR A 10 16.63 -2.17 16.47
N GLU A 11 17.74 -2.90 16.54
CA GLU A 11 19.04 -2.34 16.96
C GLU A 11 19.52 -1.24 16.01
N ALA A 12 19.44 -1.48 14.69
CA ALA A 12 19.77 -0.47 13.70
C ALA A 12 18.84 0.77 13.78
N ALA A 13 17.54 0.55 14.00
CA ALA A 13 16.57 1.64 14.16
C ALA A 13 16.85 2.49 15.39
N LYS A 14 17.34 1.92 16.51
CA LYS A 14 17.76 2.70 17.68
C LYS A 14 18.91 3.64 17.34
N GLY A 15 19.92 3.16 16.62
CA GLY A 15 21.05 3.99 16.18
C GLY A 15 20.60 5.14 15.28
N ILE A 16 19.74 4.86 14.30
CA ILE A 16 19.16 5.89 13.41
C ILE A 16 18.32 6.88 14.22
N TYR A 17 17.47 6.39 15.13
CA TYR A 17 16.67 7.23 16.00
C TYR A 17 17.54 8.23 16.77
N GLU A 18 18.63 7.77 17.38
CA GLU A 18 19.52 8.62 18.18
C GLU A 18 20.22 9.66 17.32
N GLN A 19 20.65 9.27 16.12
CA GLN A 19 21.31 10.17 15.17
C GLN A 19 20.39 11.28 14.66
N PHE A 20 19.11 10.99 14.38
CA PHE A 20 18.18 11.95 13.77
C PHE A 20 17.36 12.76 14.78
N LEU A 21 17.40 12.41 16.07
CA LEU A 21 16.61 13.08 17.09
C LEU A 21 16.91 14.59 17.21
N PRO A 22 18.17 15.07 17.14
CA PRO A 22 18.48 16.49 17.17
C PRO A 22 17.82 17.27 16.04
N GLU A 23 17.91 16.78 14.80
CA GLU A 23 17.36 17.40 13.59
C GLU A 23 15.83 17.41 13.62
N ILE A 24 15.23 16.34 14.16
CA ILE A 24 13.78 16.27 14.39
C ILE A 24 13.35 17.34 15.39
N LYS A 25 14.05 17.48 16.52
CA LYS A 25 13.75 18.49 17.55
C LYS A 25 13.92 19.90 17.01
N GLU A 26 14.97 20.14 16.23
CA GLU A 26 15.20 21.41 15.55
C GLU A 26 14.06 21.75 14.58
N HIS A 27 13.64 20.80 13.75
CA HIS A 27 12.52 20.97 12.82
C HIS A 27 11.21 21.29 13.56
N LEU A 28 10.91 20.55 14.64
CA LEU A 28 9.73 20.79 15.48
C LEU A 28 9.75 22.19 16.12
N SER A 29 10.91 22.61 16.64
CA SER A 29 11.09 23.94 17.22
C SER A 29 10.89 25.04 16.17
N ARG A 30 11.50 24.89 15.00
CA ARG A 30 11.44 25.87 13.90
C ARG A 30 10.04 26.04 13.33
N HIS A 31 9.26 24.97 13.25
CA HIS A 31 7.97 24.98 12.55
C HIS A 31 6.73 24.90 13.45
N GLY A 32 6.91 24.62 14.75
CA GLY A 32 5.83 24.54 15.74
C GLY A 32 4.72 23.58 15.31
N ASP A 33 3.45 23.99 15.46
CA ASP A 33 2.30 23.17 15.08
C ASP A 33 2.17 22.89 13.57
N ARG A 34 2.92 23.61 12.72
CA ARG A 34 2.99 23.34 11.27
C ARG A 34 4.02 22.28 10.91
N ALA A 35 4.85 21.82 11.85
CA ALA A 35 5.82 20.78 11.61
C ALA A 35 5.15 19.49 11.12
N ARG A 36 5.72 18.89 10.07
CA ARG A 36 5.23 17.62 9.50
C ARG A 36 6.42 16.74 9.16
N LEU A 37 6.44 15.55 9.71
CA LEU A 37 7.46 14.53 9.51
C LEU A 37 6.85 13.36 8.75
N ARG A 38 7.54 12.88 7.71
CA ARG A 38 7.18 11.65 7.00
C ARG A 38 8.40 10.77 6.91
N PHE A 39 8.23 9.52 7.33
CA PHE A 39 9.23 8.49 7.16
C PHE A 39 8.82 7.59 6.00
N THR A 40 9.76 7.30 5.11
CA THR A 40 9.56 6.41 3.97
C THR A 40 10.85 5.72 3.62
N GLY A 41 10.75 4.50 3.12
CA GLY A 41 11.93 3.74 2.71
C GLY A 41 11.57 2.51 1.91
N HIS A 42 12.57 2.02 1.18
CA HIS A 42 12.49 0.78 0.42
C HIS A 42 13.22 -0.34 1.15
N SER A 43 12.76 -1.59 0.99
CA SER A 43 13.40 -2.78 1.55
C SER A 43 13.66 -2.62 3.05
N LEU A 44 14.88 -2.92 3.54
CA LEU A 44 15.32 -2.68 4.92
C LEU A 44 15.03 -1.25 5.41
N GLY A 45 15.25 -0.24 4.55
CA GLY A 45 15.05 1.17 4.89
C GLY A 45 13.61 1.50 5.28
N GLY A 46 12.61 0.84 4.69
CA GLY A 46 11.21 1.05 5.07
C GLY A 46 10.87 0.42 6.42
N SER A 47 11.42 -0.77 6.73
CA SER A 47 11.26 -1.36 8.07
C SER A 47 11.93 -0.52 9.15
N LEU A 48 13.09 0.08 8.86
CA LEU A 48 13.77 1.02 9.75
C LEU A 48 12.92 2.28 9.98
N CYS A 49 12.38 2.87 8.90
CA CYS A 49 11.49 4.03 8.97
C CYS A 49 10.24 3.78 9.82
N LEU A 50 9.64 2.60 9.70
CA LEU A 50 8.52 2.18 10.54
C LEU A 50 8.92 2.17 12.02
N LEU A 51 10.03 1.53 12.37
CA LEU A 51 10.47 1.46 13.76
C LEU A 51 10.83 2.83 14.33
N VAL A 52 11.55 3.67 13.58
CA VAL A 52 11.88 5.03 14.01
C VAL A 52 10.62 5.85 14.25
N GLY A 53 9.64 5.80 13.33
CA GLY A 53 8.36 6.49 13.49
C GLY A 53 7.59 6.04 14.74
N LEU A 54 7.54 4.74 14.99
CA LEU A 54 6.91 4.18 16.20
C LEU A 54 7.68 4.52 17.48
N MET A 55 9.02 4.53 17.45
CA MET A 55 9.86 4.91 18.60
C MET A 55 9.64 6.36 19.01
N LEU A 56 9.59 7.29 18.05
CA LEU A 56 9.34 8.71 18.28
C LEU A 56 7.98 8.96 18.98
N LEU A 57 6.96 8.19 18.58
CA LEU A 57 5.64 8.22 19.23
C LEU A 57 5.68 7.60 20.62
N ALA A 58 6.22 6.38 20.73
CA ALA A 58 6.22 5.62 21.97
C ALA A 58 7.03 6.29 23.09
N ARG A 59 8.05 7.08 22.74
CA ARG A 59 8.90 7.83 23.67
C ARG A 59 8.37 9.24 23.97
N GLY A 60 7.36 9.70 23.23
CA GLY A 60 6.76 11.02 23.41
C GLY A 60 7.59 12.19 22.83
N ASP A 61 8.66 11.90 22.10
CA ASP A 61 9.48 12.92 21.43
C ASP A 61 8.72 13.63 20.29
N VAL A 62 7.73 12.95 19.69
CA VAL A 62 6.89 13.52 18.63
C VAL A 62 5.42 13.24 18.91
N LYS A 63 4.58 14.27 18.79
CA LYS A 63 3.11 14.14 18.86
C LYS A 63 2.56 13.55 17.57
N LEU A 64 1.54 12.70 17.66
CA LEU A 64 0.88 12.06 16.50
C LEU A 64 0.50 13.05 15.38
N ARG A 65 0.01 14.24 15.74
CA ARG A 65 -0.36 15.30 14.77
C ARG A 65 0.79 15.81 13.88
N HIS A 66 2.04 15.64 14.32
CA HIS A 66 3.22 16.05 13.55
C HIS A 66 3.74 14.92 12.66
N LEU A 67 3.25 13.70 12.82
CA LEU A 67 3.66 12.55 12.02
C LEU A 67 2.62 12.24 10.94
N LEU A 68 3.08 12.27 9.70
CA LEU A 68 2.34 11.76 8.56
C LEU A 68 2.46 10.23 8.54
N PRO A 69 1.51 9.53 7.89
CA PRO A 69 1.59 8.08 7.72
C PRO A 69 2.96 7.64 7.17
N VAL A 70 3.51 6.59 7.77
CA VAL A 70 4.73 5.94 7.29
C VAL A 70 4.39 5.16 6.03
N VAL A 71 5.14 5.40 4.96
CA VAL A 71 4.95 4.69 3.69
C VAL A 71 6.18 3.82 3.42
N THR A 72 5.99 2.53 3.21
CA THR A 72 7.10 1.60 2.94
C THR A 72 6.95 0.96 1.58
N PHE A 73 8.07 0.59 0.95
CA PHE A 73 8.11 -0.03 -0.38
C PHE A 73 8.92 -1.33 -0.35
N GLY A 74 8.29 -2.47 -0.64
CA GLY A 74 8.98 -3.76 -0.66
C GLY A 74 9.64 -4.15 0.67
N SER A 75 9.20 -3.58 1.78
CA SER A 75 9.83 -3.76 3.08
C SER A 75 9.40 -5.06 3.74
N PRO A 76 10.32 -5.82 4.37
CA PRO A 76 9.95 -7.01 5.12
C PRO A 76 9.14 -6.62 6.36
N SER A 77 8.13 -7.44 6.68
CA SER A 77 7.47 -7.39 7.98
C SER A 77 8.47 -7.71 9.09
N VAL A 78 8.39 -6.99 10.21
CA VAL A 78 9.37 -7.13 11.32
C VAL A 78 8.73 -7.44 12.66
N PHE A 79 7.40 -7.44 12.76
CA PHE A 79 6.69 -7.66 14.02
C PHE A 79 5.99 -9.01 14.06
N CYS A 80 6.02 -9.64 15.22
CA CYS A 80 5.07 -10.67 15.61
C CYS A 80 4.11 -10.04 16.62
N GLY A 81 2.85 -9.84 16.20
CA GLY A 81 1.84 -9.16 17.01
C GLY A 81 1.90 -7.63 16.95
N GLY A 82 2.39 -7.07 15.84
CA GLY A 82 2.61 -5.61 15.68
C GLY A 82 1.34 -4.76 15.82
N GLN A 83 0.16 -5.31 15.51
CA GLN A 83 -1.11 -4.59 15.63
C GLN A 83 -1.32 -3.99 17.03
N ARG A 84 -0.90 -4.72 18.06
CA ARG A 84 -1.00 -4.30 19.46
C ARG A 84 -0.13 -3.08 19.79
N VAL A 85 0.92 -2.84 19.00
CA VAL A 85 1.73 -1.62 19.11
C VAL A 85 0.93 -0.42 18.61
N LEU A 86 0.26 -0.55 17.46
CA LEU A 86 -0.61 0.53 16.93
C LEU A 86 -1.77 0.82 17.88
N GLU A 87 -2.46 -0.22 18.36
CA GLU A 87 -3.56 -0.11 19.33
C GLU A 87 -3.10 0.64 20.60
N LYS A 88 -1.95 0.26 21.15
CA LYS A 88 -1.41 0.89 22.37
C LYS A 88 -1.00 2.35 22.16
N LEU A 89 -0.61 2.72 20.95
CA LEU A 89 -0.27 4.09 20.59
C LEU A 89 -1.49 4.90 20.11
N GLY A 90 -2.69 4.31 20.10
CA GLY A 90 -3.93 4.98 19.68
C GLY A 90 -4.00 5.24 18.17
N MET A 91 -3.46 4.33 17.36
CA MET A 91 -3.28 4.51 15.92
C MET A 91 -4.12 3.51 15.13
N ASP A 92 -4.71 3.96 14.02
CA ASP A 92 -5.37 3.08 13.07
C ASP A 92 -4.38 2.40 12.10
N GLU A 93 -4.88 1.46 11.31
CA GLU A 93 -4.09 0.76 10.29
C GLU A 93 -3.60 1.70 9.17
N GLY A 94 -4.25 2.84 8.97
CA GLY A 94 -3.92 3.82 7.94
C GLY A 94 -2.64 4.62 8.22
N PHE A 95 -2.13 4.58 9.47
CA PHE A 95 -0.84 5.17 9.81
C PHE A 95 0.33 4.47 9.12
N VAL A 96 0.26 3.16 8.91
CA VAL A 96 1.30 2.41 8.18
C VAL A 96 0.74 2.01 6.83
N ARG A 97 1.41 2.43 5.75
CA ARG A 97 1.03 2.13 4.38
C ARG A 97 2.14 1.34 3.72
N SER A 98 1.97 0.03 3.66
CA SER A 98 2.94 -0.88 3.05
C SER A 98 2.61 -1.08 1.58
N VAL A 99 3.50 -0.65 0.69
CA VAL A 99 3.38 -0.88 -0.75
C VAL A 99 4.30 -2.03 -1.13
N MET A 100 3.76 -3.08 -1.72
CA MET A 100 4.55 -4.19 -2.27
C MET A 100 4.23 -4.39 -3.75
N MET A 101 5.25 -4.59 -4.58
CA MET A 101 5.04 -5.11 -5.92
C MET A 101 4.52 -6.54 -5.83
N HIS A 102 3.55 -6.86 -6.69
CA HIS A 102 2.79 -8.11 -6.67
C HIS A 102 3.64 -9.40 -6.58
N ARG A 103 4.85 -9.41 -7.16
CA ARG A 103 5.80 -10.55 -7.13
C ARG A 103 7.03 -10.31 -6.26
N ASP A 104 7.12 -9.19 -5.54
CA ASP A 104 8.29 -8.88 -4.71
C ASP A 104 8.46 -9.91 -3.59
N ILE A 105 9.61 -10.58 -3.60
CA ILE A 105 9.91 -11.66 -2.68
C ILE A 105 10.11 -11.18 -1.24
N VAL A 106 10.62 -9.98 -1.01
CA VAL A 106 11.08 -9.52 0.31
C VAL A 106 9.94 -9.36 1.32
N PRO A 107 8.86 -8.61 1.04
CA PRO A 107 7.72 -8.53 1.97
C PRO A 107 7.04 -9.89 2.17
N ARG A 108 7.14 -10.79 1.19
CA ARG A 108 6.44 -12.08 1.19
C ARG A 108 7.19 -13.15 1.97
N ALA A 109 8.50 -13.28 1.78
CA ALA A 109 9.31 -14.33 2.39
C ALA A 109 9.26 -14.28 3.92
N PHE A 110 9.25 -13.07 4.52
CA PHE A 110 9.19 -12.89 5.98
C PHE A 110 7.81 -13.13 6.59
N SER A 111 6.76 -13.20 5.75
CA SER A 111 5.36 -13.33 6.17
C SER A 111 4.65 -14.55 5.60
N CYS A 112 5.37 -15.41 4.87
CA CYS A 112 4.82 -16.64 4.31
C CYS A 112 4.67 -17.74 5.37
N ASN A 113 3.88 -18.75 5.01
CA ASN A 113 3.70 -19.93 5.81
C ASN A 113 4.91 -20.85 5.61
N TYR A 114 5.76 -20.96 6.62
CA TYR A 114 6.92 -21.85 6.54
C TYR A 114 6.48 -23.33 6.63
N PRO A 115 6.83 -24.18 5.66
CA PRO A 115 6.62 -25.62 5.76
C PRO A 115 7.31 -26.18 7.01
N ASN A 116 6.75 -27.25 7.59
CA ASN A 116 7.24 -27.81 8.86
C ASN A 116 8.75 -28.08 8.85
N HIS A 117 9.26 -28.67 7.77
CA HIS A 117 10.68 -28.98 7.64
C HIS A 117 11.54 -27.70 7.65
N VAL A 118 11.12 -26.63 6.98
CA VAL A 118 11.82 -25.33 6.99
C VAL A 118 11.76 -24.70 8.38
N ALA A 119 10.59 -24.70 9.03
CA ALA A 119 10.45 -24.20 10.39
C ALA A 119 11.36 -24.94 11.38
N HIS A 120 11.54 -26.26 11.21
CA HIS A 120 12.46 -27.06 12.03
C HIS A 120 13.93 -26.68 11.78
N VAL A 121 14.32 -26.45 10.52
CA VAL A 121 15.67 -25.96 10.19
C VAL A 121 15.92 -24.60 10.84
N LEU A 122 14.98 -23.64 10.73
CA LEU A 122 15.10 -22.32 11.37
C LEU A 122 15.33 -22.46 12.89
N LYS A 123 14.53 -23.29 13.56
CA LYS A 123 14.66 -23.56 15.02
C LYS A 123 15.98 -24.21 15.43
N ARG A 124 16.62 -24.96 14.53
CA ARG A 124 17.96 -25.54 14.76
C ARG A 124 19.06 -24.50 14.60
N LEU A 125 18.95 -23.66 13.56
CA LEU A 125 19.92 -22.61 13.26
C LEU A 125 19.94 -21.49 14.29
N ASN A 126 18.79 -21.15 14.89
CA ASN A 126 18.71 -20.12 15.92
C ASN A 126 17.74 -20.52 17.04
N GLY A 127 18.27 -20.58 18.27
CA GLY A 127 17.51 -20.91 19.48
C GLY A 127 16.33 -19.97 19.73
N ALA A 128 16.42 -18.69 19.34
CA ALA A 128 15.33 -17.72 19.48
C ALA A 128 14.05 -18.11 18.71
N PHE A 129 14.19 -18.88 17.62
CA PHE A 129 13.04 -19.36 16.86
C PHE A 129 12.28 -20.50 17.54
N ARG A 130 12.87 -21.17 18.55
CA ARG A 130 12.22 -22.26 19.30
C ARG A 130 11.06 -21.74 20.14
N SER A 131 11.17 -20.54 20.69
CA SER A 131 10.13 -19.88 21.49
C SER A 131 9.35 -18.81 20.72
N HIS A 132 9.59 -18.65 19.41
CA HIS A 132 8.97 -17.59 18.61
C HIS A 132 7.46 -17.84 18.42
N PRO A 133 6.55 -17.00 18.97
CA PRO A 133 5.12 -17.24 18.96
C PRO A 133 4.55 -17.44 17.56
N CYS A 134 4.83 -16.53 16.63
CA CYS A 134 4.29 -16.62 15.28
C CYS A 134 4.74 -17.87 14.49
N LEU A 135 5.95 -18.37 14.76
CA LEU A 135 6.50 -19.55 14.09
C LEU A 135 5.96 -20.84 14.71
N ASN A 136 5.57 -20.80 15.98
CA ASN A 136 5.02 -21.92 16.72
C ASN A 136 3.49 -22.05 16.61
N HIS A 137 2.81 -21.03 16.09
CA HIS A 137 1.38 -21.09 15.83
C HIS A 137 1.06 -21.87 14.54
N GLN A 138 -0.22 -22.19 14.34
CA GLN A 138 -0.71 -22.96 13.18
C GLN A 138 -0.23 -22.40 11.84
N GLN A 139 -0.08 -21.07 11.74
CA GLN A 139 0.30 -20.38 10.52
C GLN A 139 1.80 -20.47 10.20
N LYS A 140 2.65 -20.68 11.21
CA LYS A 140 4.11 -20.79 11.10
C LYS A 140 4.74 -19.67 10.28
N VAL A 141 4.53 -18.42 10.69
CA VAL A 141 5.13 -17.23 10.05
C VAL A 141 6.21 -16.64 10.95
N LEU A 142 7.21 -15.94 10.39
CA LEU A 142 8.16 -15.20 11.22
C LEU A 142 7.54 -13.88 11.67
N TYR A 143 7.05 -13.07 10.74
CA TYR A 143 6.47 -11.77 11.04
C TYR A 143 5.16 -11.55 10.27
N SER A 144 4.25 -10.76 10.85
CA SER A 144 2.97 -10.40 10.26
C SER A 144 3.03 -9.01 9.63
N PRO A 145 2.42 -8.78 8.45
CA PRO A 145 2.22 -7.45 7.89
C PRO A 145 1.52 -6.52 8.90
N LEU A 146 1.84 -5.23 8.85
CA LEU A 146 1.30 -4.21 9.77
C LEU A 146 0.73 -3.03 8.98
N GLY A 147 -0.48 -2.62 9.35
CA GLY A 147 -1.23 -1.53 8.72
C GLY A 147 -1.77 -1.87 7.33
N GLN A 148 -2.15 -0.84 6.59
CA GLN A 148 -2.75 -0.98 5.28
C GLN A 148 -1.74 -1.47 4.25
N THR A 149 -2.09 -2.54 3.53
CA THR A 149 -1.27 -3.09 2.44
C THR A 149 -1.82 -2.68 1.08
N TYR A 150 -0.93 -2.20 0.22
CA TYR A 150 -1.17 -1.88 -1.17
C TYR A 150 -0.33 -2.79 -2.06
N ILE A 151 -0.96 -3.38 -3.08
CA ILE A 151 -0.30 -4.26 -4.04
C ILE A 151 -0.16 -3.52 -5.36
N LEU A 152 1.09 -3.30 -5.78
CA LEU A 152 1.47 -2.66 -7.02
C LEU A 152 1.70 -3.71 -8.10
N GLN A 153 0.81 -3.76 -9.10
CA GLN A 153 1.02 -4.55 -10.30
C GLN A 153 1.48 -3.62 -11.44
N PRO A 154 2.69 -3.80 -11.98
CA PRO A 154 3.16 -3.05 -13.13
C PRO A 154 2.49 -3.57 -14.42
N ASP A 155 2.84 -2.95 -15.54
CA ASP A 155 2.50 -3.47 -16.88
C ASP A 155 3.22 -4.81 -17.14
N ASP A 156 2.59 -5.69 -17.92
CA ASP A 156 3.07 -7.05 -18.21
C ASP A 156 4.45 -7.07 -18.87
N LYS A 157 4.82 -5.98 -19.58
CA LYS A 157 6.17 -5.81 -20.14
C LYS A 157 7.26 -5.70 -19.08
N SER A 158 6.91 -5.23 -17.88
CA SER A 158 7.85 -5.04 -16.77
C SER A 158 7.91 -6.27 -15.87
N SER A 159 6.76 -6.89 -15.59
CA SER A 159 6.68 -8.13 -14.84
C SER A 159 5.35 -8.84 -15.14
N PRO A 160 5.35 -10.18 -15.32
CA PRO A 160 4.15 -10.91 -15.66
C PRO A 160 3.04 -10.72 -14.65
N PHE A 161 1.80 -10.52 -15.10
CA PHE A 161 0.67 -10.32 -14.19
C PHE A 161 0.51 -11.42 -13.14
N HIS A 162 0.02 -11.05 -11.96
CA HIS A 162 -0.24 -11.97 -10.87
C HIS A 162 -1.50 -12.80 -11.14
N PRO A 163 -1.51 -14.12 -10.92
CA PRO A 163 -2.69 -14.96 -11.19
C PRO A 163 -3.91 -14.62 -10.30
N LEU A 164 -3.68 -13.98 -9.15
CA LEU A 164 -4.74 -13.56 -8.21
C LEU A 164 -5.22 -12.13 -8.40
N LEU A 165 -4.69 -11.39 -9.38
CA LEU A 165 -5.08 -10.01 -9.66
C LEU A 165 -5.68 -9.90 -11.07
N PRO A 166 -6.54 -8.91 -11.31
CA PRO A 166 -6.93 -8.57 -12.68
C PRO A 166 -5.70 -8.34 -13.57
N PRO A 167 -5.73 -8.73 -14.86
CA PRO A 167 -4.59 -8.62 -15.77
C PRO A 167 -4.39 -7.18 -16.28
N GLU A 168 -4.19 -6.25 -15.35
CA GLU A 168 -3.98 -4.84 -15.63
C GLU A 168 -2.94 -4.21 -14.69
N ALA A 169 -2.28 -3.16 -15.16
CA ALA A 169 -1.40 -2.36 -14.31
C ALA A 169 -2.26 -1.51 -13.36
N ALA A 170 -2.12 -1.72 -12.05
CA ALA A 170 -2.89 -1.01 -11.03
C ALA A 170 -2.21 -1.02 -9.66
N LEU A 171 -2.72 -0.16 -8.77
CA LEU A 171 -2.41 -0.16 -7.34
C LEU A 171 -3.66 -0.62 -6.59
N TYR A 172 -3.65 -1.85 -6.10
CA TYR A 172 -4.75 -2.44 -5.37
C TYR A 172 -4.61 -2.15 -3.87
N ALA A 173 -5.69 -1.71 -3.23
CA ALA A 173 -5.76 -1.61 -1.79
C ALA A 173 -6.50 -2.84 -1.23
N LEU A 174 -5.94 -3.47 -0.20
CA LEU A 174 -6.67 -4.46 0.58
C LEU A 174 -7.52 -3.70 1.59
N ASP A 175 -8.83 -3.60 1.35
CA ASP A 175 -9.77 -2.95 2.27
C ASP A 175 -10.57 -4.01 3.05
N GLY A 176 -10.64 -3.82 4.37
CA GLY A 176 -11.37 -4.66 5.32
C GLY A 176 -12.80 -4.22 5.54
N GLN A 177 -13.23 -3.12 4.93
CA GLN A 177 -14.62 -2.70 4.97
C GLN A 177 -15.47 -3.66 4.11
N SER A 178 -16.09 -4.62 4.80
CA SER A 178 -17.34 -5.20 4.34
C SER A 178 -18.33 -4.06 4.11
N ASP A 179 -18.80 -3.90 2.88
CA ASP A 179 -19.88 -2.97 2.55
C ASP A 179 -21.01 -3.12 3.56
N VAL A 180 -21.36 -2.03 4.23
CA VAL A 180 -22.52 -1.95 5.12
C VAL A 180 -23.76 -2.12 4.23
N GLY A 181 -24.25 -3.35 4.08
CA GLY A 181 -25.48 -3.63 3.35
C GLY A 181 -25.68 -5.01 2.72
N GLY A 182 -24.81 -5.99 2.92
CA GLY A 182 -24.97 -7.31 2.29
C GLY A 182 -24.71 -8.47 3.24
N SER A 183 -25.78 -9.16 3.65
CA SER A 183 -25.69 -10.48 4.26
C SER A 183 -25.08 -11.47 3.27
N SER A 184 -23.80 -11.81 3.43
CA SER A 184 -23.18 -12.99 2.81
C SER A 184 -22.29 -13.72 3.81
N PRO A 185 -22.71 -14.90 4.30
CA PRO A 185 -21.85 -15.78 5.09
C PRO A 185 -21.11 -16.74 4.15
N ARG A 186 -19.95 -16.32 3.61
CA ARG A 186 -18.91 -17.11 2.88
C ARG A 186 -17.93 -16.10 2.24
N GLY A 187 -16.63 -15.96 2.55
CA GLY A 187 -15.69 -16.62 3.44
C GLY A 187 -14.30 -16.03 3.16
N GLY A 188 -13.71 -15.33 4.14
CA GLY A 188 -12.33 -14.82 4.10
C GLY A 188 -12.21 -13.37 4.58
N THR A 189 -11.51 -13.13 5.69
CA THR A 189 -11.09 -11.79 6.12
C THR A 189 -10.02 -11.23 5.18
N THR A 190 -9.79 -9.91 5.14
CA THR A 190 -8.65 -9.29 4.42
C THR A 190 -7.33 -9.93 4.77
N ALA A 191 -7.12 -10.27 6.05
CA ALA A 191 -5.95 -11.00 6.50
C ALA A 191 -5.82 -12.37 5.83
N SER A 192 -6.94 -13.08 5.60
CA SER A 192 -6.95 -14.35 4.86
C SER A 192 -6.60 -14.15 3.39
N ALA A 193 -7.16 -13.13 2.73
CA ALA A 193 -6.87 -12.82 1.33
C ALA A 193 -5.40 -12.43 1.12
N LEU A 194 -4.86 -11.53 1.97
CA LEU A 194 -3.46 -11.15 1.96
C LEU A 194 -2.54 -12.36 2.20
N ARG A 195 -2.95 -13.26 3.10
CA ARG A 195 -2.19 -14.48 3.38
C ARG A 195 -2.15 -15.40 2.16
N VAL A 196 -3.27 -15.63 1.48
CA VAL A 196 -3.28 -16.40 0.22
C VAL A 196 -2.37 -15.74 -0.82
N PHE A 197 -2.45 -14.41 -0.95
CA PHE A 197 -1.64 -13.63 -1.88
C PHE A 197 -0.14 -13.76 -1.63
N ILE A 198 0.31 -13.54 -0.39
CA ILE A 198 1.72 -13.64 -0.01
C ILE A 198 2.30 -15.04 -0.29
N ASN A 199 1.48 -16.08 -0.24
CA ASN A 199 1.87 -17.48 -0.43
C ASN A 199 1.68 -17.99 -1.87
N SER A 200 1.24 -17.18 -2.82
CA SER A 200 0.93 -17.63 -4.19
C SER A 200 1.60 -16.74 -5.22
N PRO A 201 2.53 -17.24 -6.08
CA PRO A 201 3.29 -18.49 -5.91
C PRO A 201 4.10 -18.47 -4.61
N HIS A 202 4.45 -19.62 -4.03
CA HIS A 202 5.06 -19.59 -2.69
C HIS A 202 6.46 -18.94 -2.76
N PRO A 203 6.81 -18.00 -1.86
CA PRO A 203 8.09 -17.30 -1.94
C PRO A 203 9.30 -18.24 -1.85
N LEU A 204 9.19 -19.32 -1.08
CA LEU A 204 10.26 -20.33 -1.02
C LEU A 204 10.46 -21.08 -2.35
N GLU A 205 9.44 -21.18 -3.21
CA GLU A 205 9.60 -21.74 -4.57
C GLU A 205 10.43 -20.78 -5.43
N THR A 206 10.17 -19.48 -5.33
CA THR A 206 10.96 -18.45 -6.03
C THR A 206 12.42 -18.47 -5.56
N LEU A 207 12.66 -18.57 -4.24
CA LEU A 207 14.01 -18.66 -3.69
C LEU A 207 14.73 -19.97 -4.05
N SER A 208 13.98 -21.03 -4.36
CA SER A 208 14.56 -22.30 -4.79
C SER A 208 14.96 -22.34 -6.27
N ASP A 209 14.45 -21.43 -7.11
CA ASP A 209 14.80 -21.35 -8.54
C ASP A 209 16.11 -20.56 -8.72
N PRO A 210 17.20 -21.18 -9.21
CA PRO A 210 18.45 -20.47 -9.47
C PRO A 210 18.30 -19.29 -10.44
N ARG A 211 17.31 -19.32 -11.34
CA ARG A 211 17.03 -18.24 -12.31
C ARG A 211 16.33 -17.04 -11.68
N ALA A 212 15.82 -17.16 -10.45
CA ALA A 212 15.27 -16.03 -9.71
C ALA A 212 16.38 -15.03 -9.32
N TYR A 213 17.64 -15.49 -9.32
CA TYR A 213 18.83 -14.70 -9.05
C TYR A 213 19.46 -14.16 -10.35
N GLY A 214 20.29 -13.12 -10.21
CA GLY A 214 20.96 -12.46 -11.34
C GLY A 214 20.25 -11.20 -11.83
N SER A 215 20.83 -10.54 -12.84
CA SER A 215 20.35 -9.24 -13.36
C SER A 215 18.97 -9.31 -14.00
N GLU A 216 18.65 -10.43 -14.64
CA GLU A 216 17.33 -10.69 -15.25
C GLU A 216 16.40 -11.50 -14.33
N GLY A 217 16.85 -11.78 -13.11
CA GLY A 217 16.14 -12.61 -12.16
C GLY A 217 14.90 -11.93 -11.60
N THR A 218 13.89 -12.74 -11.23
CA THR A 218 12.64 -12.23 -10.67
C THR A 218 12.83 -11.44 -9.38
N ILE A 219 13.84 -11.79 -8.57
CA ILE A 219 14.12 -11.09 -7.30
C ILE A 219 14.51 -9.63 -7.59
N LEU A 220 15.51 -9.41 -8.45
CA LEU A 220 15.94 -8.05 -8.77
C LEU A 220 14.83 -7.30 -9.51
N ARG A 221 14.19 -7.95 -10.49
CA ARG A 221 13.11 -7.35 -11.27
C ARG A 221 11.96 -6.82 -10.41
N ASP A 222 11.48 -7.62 -9.45
CA ASP A 222 10.29 -7.30 -8.68
C ASP A 222 10.59 -6.59 -7.35
N HIS A 223 11.85 -6.57 -6.89
CA HIS A 223 12.25 -5.88 -5.67
C HIS A 223 12.98 -4.55 -5.92
N ASP A 224 13.62 -4.33 -7.07
CA ASP A 224 14.43 -3.13 -7.30
C ASP A 224 13.64 -1.82 -7.15
N CYS A 225 14.22 -0.85 -6.44
CA CYS A 225 13.54 0.41 -6.12
C CYS A 225 13.20 1.23 -7.38
N SER A 226 14.02 1.15 -8.43
CA SER A 226 13.74 1.84 -9.70
C SER A 226 12.51 1.26 -10.39
N ASN A 227 12.24 -0.04 -10.22
CA ASN A 227 11.07 -0.69 -10.81
C ASN A 227 9.78 -0.31 -10.09
N TYR A 228 9.80 -0.16 -8.75
CA TYR A 228 8.70 0.46 -8.01
C TYR A 228 8.39 1.87 -8.54
N VAL A 229 9.43 2.70 -8.70
CA VAL A 229 9.29 4.07 -9.21
C VAL A 229 8.73 4.09 -10.64
N LYS A 230 9.23 3.23 -11.53
CA LYS A 230 8.74 3.09 -12.92
C LYS A 230 7.27 2.70 -12.94
N ALA A 231 6.87 1.71 -12.14
CA ALA A 231 5.49 1.23 -12.07
C ALA A 231 4.54 2.32 -11.56
N ILE A 232 4.86 2.97 -10.44
CA ILE A 232 4.05 4.08 -9.89
C ILE A 232 3.93 5.23 -10.90
N ASN A 233 5.04 5.64 -11.52
CA ASN A 233 5.03 6.70 -12.53
C ASN A 233 4.20 6.31 -13.77
N GLY A 234 4.22 5.03 -14.16
CA GLY A 234 3.37 4.49 -15.21
C GLY A 234 1.89 4.70 -14.91
N LEU A 235 1.46 4.32 -13.70
CA LEU A 235 0.07 4.49 -13.24
C LEU A 235 -0.33 5.96 -13.16
N LEU A 236 0.52 6.83 -12.60
CA LEU A 236 0.24 8.27 -12.51
C LEU A 236 0.07 8.90 -13.90
N ARG A 237 0.90 8.51 -14.87
CA ARG A 237 0.80 8.97 -16.27
C ARG A 237 -0.48 8.50 -16.92
N GLN A 238 -0.86 7.23 -16.73
CA GLN A 238 -2.12 6.68 -17.24
C GLN A 238 -3.33 7.41 -16.64
N HIS A 239 -3.36 7.59 -15.32
CA HIS A 239 -4.43 8.30 -14.62
C HIS A 239 -4.56 9.75 -15.10
N THR A 240 -3.44 10.47 -15.23
CA THR A 240 -3.42 11.86 -15.72
C THR A 240 -3.93 11.96 -17.16
N LYS A 241 -3.53 11.03 -18.05
CA LYS A 241 -4.03 10.97 -19.43
C LYS A 241 -5.53 10.70 -19.47
N SER A 242 -6.03 9.77 -18.66
CA SER A 242 -7.45 9.45 -18.55
C SER A 242 -8.27 10.63 -18.02
N ALA A 243 -7.81 11.32 -16.97
CA ALA A 243 -8.44 12.52 -16.44
C ALA A 243 -8.51 13.65 -17.49
N ARG A 244 -7.42 13.90 -18.22
CA ARG A 244 -7.39 14.88 -19.32
C ARG A 244 -8.36 14.52 -20.44
N ARG A 245 -8.44 13.24 -20.83
CA ARG A 245 -9.40 12.76 -21.85
C ARG A 245 -10.85 12.94 -21.40
N ARG A 246 -11.17 12.62 -20.14
CA ARG A 246 -12.51 12.85 -19.54
C ARG A 246 -12.86 14.33 -19.55
N SER A 247 -11.96 15.21 -19.10
CA SER A 247 -12.16 16.67 -19.11
C SER A 247 -12.36 17.23 -20.53
N ARG A 248 -11.58 16.78 -21.52
CA ARG A 248 -11.78 17.16 -22.93
C ARG A 248 -13.12 16.69 -23.48
N LYS A 249 -13.53 15.45 -23.16
CA LYS A 249 -14.83 14.91 -23.56
C LYS A 249 -15.97 15.72 -22.94
N GLN A 250 -15.85 16.07 -21.67
CA GLN A 250 -16.83 16.92 -20.96
C GLN A 250 -16.89 18.32 -21.59
N ARG A 251 -15.75 18.98 -21.83
CA ARG A 251 -15.70 20.27 -22.54
C ARG A 251 -16.32 20.21 -23.94
N ARG A 252 -16.02 19.15 -24.70
CA ARG A 252 -16.62 18.94 -26.03
C ARG A 252 -18.12 18.71 -25.93
N ASN A 253 -18.60 17.96 -24.95
CA ASN A 253 -20.03 17.77 -24.71
C ASN A 253 -20.73 19.06 -24.22
N LEU A 254 -20.01 19.98 -23.55
CA LEU A 254 -20.51 21.29 -23.15
C LEU A 254 -20.57 22.27 -24.34
N TRP A 255 -19.59 22.24 -25.24
CA TRP A 255 -19.56 23.10 -26.43
C TRP A 255 -20.43 22.58 -27.57
N TRP A 256 -20.62 21.26 -27.66
CA TRP A 256 -21.56 20.58 -28.55
C TRP A 256 -22.55 19.78 -27.69
N PRO A 257 -23.46 20.45 -26.95
CA PRO A 257 -24.53 19.72 -26.27
C PRO A 257 -25.18 18.85 -27.34
N ARG A 258 -25.25 17.54 -27.07
CA ARG A 258 -25.80 16.58 -28.02
C ARG A 258 -27.14 17.15 -28.48
N LEU A 259 -27.23 17.53 -29.76
CA LEU A 259 -28.49 17.92 -30.36
C LEU A 259 -29.39 16.70 -30.18
N SER A 260 -30.30 16.78 -29.22
CA SER A 260 -31.42 15.87 -29.13
C SER A 260 -32.22 16.10 -30.40
N VAL A 261 -31.99 15.24 -31.39
CA VAL A 261 -32.83 15.20 -32.59
C VAL A 261 -34.23 14.92 -32.08
N PRO A 262 -35.20 15.84 -32.25
CA PRO A 262 -36.57 15.53 -31.95
C PRO A 262 -36.97 14.38 -32.88
N ALA A 263 -37.46 13.29 -32.30
CA ALA A 263 -38.24 12.33 -33.06
C ALA A 263 -39.53 13.06 -33.46
N ASN A 264 -39.48 13.76 -34.59
CA ASN A 264 -40.56 14.20 -35.47
C ASN A 264 -40.09 15.46 -36.21
N GLY A 265 -40.02 15.36 -37.54
CA GLY A 265 -39.55 16.42 -38.42
C GLY A 265 -40.41 17.66 -38.34
N ALA A 266 -39.95 18.66 -37.61
CA ALA A 266 -40.39 20.04 -37.75
C ALA A 266 -39.20 20.96 -37.45
N LEU A 267 -38.79 21.75 -38.44
CA LEU A 267 -37.78 22.81 -38.28
C LEU A 267 -38.38 23.92 -37.40
N PRO A 268 -37.71 24.38 -36.33
CA PRO A 268 -38.09 25.62 -35.68
C PRO A 268 -37.40 26.82 -36.32
N ALA A 269 -38.21 27.84 -36.58
CA ALA A 269 -37.81 29.15 -37.08
C ALA A 269 -36.85 29.87 -36.11
N HIS A 270 -35.97 30.67 -36.69
CA HIS A 270 -35.03 31.55 -36.00
C HIS A 270 -35.73 32.52 -35.05
N SER A 271 -35.15 32.71 -33.86
CA SER A 271 -35.30 33.95 -33.10
C SER A 271 -33.98 34.28 -32.40
N CYS A 272 -33.42 35.44 -32.76
CA CYS A 272 -32.32 36.08 -32.05
C CYS A 272 -32.87 36.75 -30.78
N ALA A 273 -32.32 36.42 -29.61
CA ALA A 273 -32.38 37.31 -28.45
C ALA A 273 -31.17 37.07 -27.54
N ALA A 274 -30.52 38.17 -27.18
CA ALA A 274 -29.36 38.26 -26.32
C ALA A 274 -29.71 38.03 -24.84
N HIS A 275 -28.74 37.61 -24.02
CA HIS A 275 -28.21 38.33 -22.84
C HIS A 275 -27.46 37.41 -21.85
N HIS A 276 -26.19 37.79 -21.60
CA HIS A 276 -25.41 37.84 -20.35
C HIS A 276 -25.56 36.81 -19.18
N HIS A 277 -24.41 36.18 -18.86
CA HIS A 277 -23.74 35.84 -17.56
C HIS A 277 -24.46 36.13 -16.21
N PRO A 278 -24.18 35.44 -15.06
CA PRO A 278 -22.86 34.91 -14.61
C PRO A 278 -22.86 33.63 -13.70
N LEU A 279 -21.68 33.03 -13.44
CA LEU A 279 -21.13 32.68 -12.10
C LEU A 279 -20.10 31.53 -12.11
N LEU A 280 -18.98 31.81 -11.45
CA LEU A 280 -17.96 30.87 -10.97
C LEU A 280 -18.53 30.03 -9.83
N GLU A 281 -18.55 28.71 -9.98
CA GLU A 281 -18.62 27.79 -8.84
C GLU A 281 -17.58 26.65 -8.98
N LYS A 282 -16.97 26.36 -7.83
CA LYS A 282 -15.87 25.40 -7.60
C LYS A 282 -16.31 23.98 -7.92
N PRO A 283 -15.44 23.09 -8.44
CA PRO A 283 -15.78 21.67 -8.45
C PRO A 283 -15.53 21.07 -7.07
N SER A 284 -16.61 20.79 -6.35
CA SER A 284 -16.66 19.84 -5.25
C SER A 284 -16.29 18.44 -5.74
N LEU A 285 -15.40 17.77 -5.02
CA LEU A 285 -15.15 16.34 -5.16
C LEU A 285 -16.41 15.57 -4.71
N LEU A 286 -17.14 15.00 -5.66
CA LEU A 286 -18.18 14.01 -5.40
C LEU A 286 -17.72 12.68 -6.00
N THR A 287 -17.51 11.73 -5.10
CA THR A 287 -17.39 10.29 -5.40
C THR A 287 -18.75 9.78 -5.86
N ASP A 288 -18.86 9.45 -7.15
CA ASP A 288 -20.05 8.75 -7.66
C ASP A 288 -20.06 7.32 -7.15
N LYS A 289 -21.01 7.03 -6.25
CA LYS A 289 -21.53 5.67 -6.02
C LYS A 289 -22.29 5.24 -7.27
N VAL A 290 -22.00 4.05 -7.78
CA VAL A 290 -22.81 3.39 -8.81
C VAL A 290 -23.68 2.35 -8.12
N THR A 291 -24.99 2.59 -8.18
CA THR A 291 -26.07 1.66 -7.85
C THR A 291 -26.54 0.96 -9.13
N THR A 292 -26.66 -0.37 -9.08
CA THR A 292 -27.42 -1.22 -10.01
C THR A 292 -27.96 -2.37 -9.14
N GLY A 293 -29.26 -2.73 -9.03
CA GLY A 293 -30.37 -2.65 -9.98
C GLY A 293 -30.02 -3.54 -11.17
N PHE A 294 -30.14 -4.87 -11.12
CA PHE A 294 -31.28 -5.73 -10.77
C PHE A 294 -30.82 -7.02 -10.09
#